data_AF-A0A947QL84-F1
#
_entry.id   AF-A0A947QL84-F1
#
_cell.length_a   1.000
_cell.length_b   1.000
_cell.length_c   1.000
_cell.angle_alpha   90.00
_cell.angle_beta   90.00
_cell.angle_gamma   90.00
#
_symmetry.space_group_name_H-M   'P 1'
#
loop_
_entity.id
_entity.type
_entity.pdbx_description
1 polymer ?
#
loop_
_entity_poly.entity_id
_entity_poly.type
_entity_poly.pdbx_seq_one_letter_code
_entity_poly.pdbx_strand_id
1 'polypeptide(L)'
;MAGTMGHPLVLSGYLVLVLPIAIWYIRGRNIILKSIPLLLISLTIFFSFSRSSWILSLMLMFFYFYTEKNEFFIRKWKLLLSLIIIITFFFLFTHSKPLFIERFGFQSLKSSIVHSHRSASYNTTWTVLKKYPFFGVGLGNYPIAHDFYRAEDSTEYLKTPDNVFLRFLCEIGLIGTAMFIMFIIYWLHVLWKHRMNSYIFAIFLGLSFFMLNQLVADLFYWLAPQFTFWMLLGIAVGNLKNNKTII
;
A
#
# COMPACT_ATOMS: atom_id res chain seq x y z
N MET A 1 -3.39 -18.50 4.56
CA MET A 1 -3.50 -18.15 5.99
C MET A 1 -4.28 -16.85 6.10
N ALA A 2 -5.49 -16.89 6.64
CA ALA A 2 -6.33 -15.72 6.86
C ALA A 2 -5.90 -15.06 8.19
N GLY A 3 -5.38 -13.84 8.11
CA GLY A 3 -5.25 -12.97 9.29
C GLY A 3 -6.57 -12.27 9.59
N THR A 4 -6.57 -11.32 10.53
CA THR A 4 -7.76 -10.53 10.91
C THR A 4 -8.43 -9.79 9.74
N MET A 5 -7.70 -9.53 8.65
CA MET A 5 -8.21 -8.89 7.44
C MET A 5 -8.49 -9.87 6.28
N GLY A 6 -8.53 -11.18 6.54
CA GLY A 6 -8.86 -12.21 5.55
C GLY A 6 -7.75 -12.52 4.52
N HIS A 7 -6.99 -11.50 4.10
CA HIS A 7 -5.97 -11.63 3.06
C HIS A 7 -4.62 -10.97 3.46
N PRO A 8 -3.48 -11.69 3.39
CA PRO A 8 -2.16 -11.16 3.80
C PRO A 8 -1.72 -9.88 3.08
N LEU A 9 -2.08 -9.71 1.81
CA LEU A 9 -1.80 -8.49 1.03
C LEU A 9 -2.54 -7.28 1.63
N VAL A 10 -3.77 -7.49 2.11
CA VAL A 10 -4.58 -6.41 2.67
C VAL A 10 -3.99 -5.92 3.98
N LEU A 11 -3.64 -6.87 4.85
CA LEU A 11 -3.01 -6.57 6.12
C LEU A 11 -1.66 -5.87 5.93
N SER A 12 -0.79 -6.37 5.05
CA SER A 12 0.51 -5.74 4.80
C SER A 12 0.40 -4.37 4.15
N GLY A 13 -0.50 -4.19 3.20
CA GLY A 13 -0.76 -2.88 2.59
C GLY A 13 -1.34 -1.86 3.58
N TYR A 14 -2.23 -2.29 4.48
CA TYR A 14 -2.68 -1.49 5.62
C TYR A 14 -1.52 -1.10 6.55
N LEU A 15 -0.61 -2.03 6.83
CA LEU A 15 0.53 -1.77 7.69
C LEU A 15 1.54 -0.79 7.07
N VAL A 16 1.73 -0.81 5.74
CA VAL A 16 2.53 0.19 5.02
C VAL A 16 1.99 1.61 5.23
N LEU A 17 0.66 1.78 5.26
CA LEU A 17 0.01 3.07 5.49
C LEU A 17 0.34 3.65 6.88
N VAL A 18 0.40 2.82 7.92
CA VAL A 18 0.63 3.26 9.31
C VAL A 18 2.09 3.21 9.76
N LEU A 19 2.96 2.51 9.01
CA LEU A 19 4.38 2.36 9.30
C LEU A 19 5.11 3.69 9.61
N PRO A 20 5.02 4.77 8.81
CA PRO A 20 5.74 6.01 9.10
C PRO A 20 5.25 6.69 10.39
N ILE A 21 4.00 6.48 10.77
CA ILE A 21 3.43 7.01 12.03
C ILE A 21 4.00 6.23 13.22
N ALA A 22 4.13 4.91 13.09
CA ALA A 22 4.80 4.09 14.10
C ALA A 22 6.27 4.51 14.28
N ILE A 23 6.98 4.79 13.17
CA ILE A 23 8.34 5.34 13.19
C ILE A 23 8.38 6.68 13.94
N TRP A 24 7.46 7.59 13.62
CA TRP A 24 7.38 8.90 14.26
C TRP A 24 7.08 8.80 15.77
N TYR A 25 6.18 7.90 16.17
CA TYR A 25 5.71 7.74 17.55
C TYR A 25 6.83 7.30 18.52
N ILE A 26 7.81 6.57 18.03
CA ILE A 26 8.94 6.04 18.80
C ILE A 26 9.82 7.15 19.39
N ARG A 27 9.71 8.40 18.92
CA ARG A 27 10.47 9.52 19.46
C ARG A 27 10.15 9.79 20.94
N GLY A 28 11.17 10.17 21.72
CA GLY A 28 11.05 10.58 23.13
C GLY A 28 11.40 9.50 24.15
N ARG A 29 10.88 9.66 25.39
CA ARG A 29 11.08 8.72 26.51
C ARG A 29 10.31 7.40 26.30
N ASN A 30 10.75 6.33 26.95
CA ASN A 30 10.18 4.96 26.85
C ASN A 30 10.29 4.30 25.47
N ILE A 31 11.45 4.44 24.82
CA ILE A 31 11.77 3.89 23.50
C ILE A 31 11.43 2.40 23.37
N ILE A 32 11.63 1.61 24.43
CA ILE A 32 11.46 0.15 24.40
C ILE A 32 9.99 -0.23 24.14
N LEU A 33 9.07 0.26 24.98
CA LEU A 33 7.63 -0.01 24.83
C LEU A 33 7.09 0.51 23.50
N LYS A 34 7.53 1.70 23.09
CA LYS A 34 7.12 2.30 21.82
C LYS A 34 7.65 1.57 20.59
N SER A 35 8.72 0.78 20.73
CA SER A 35 9.29 -0.02 19.63
C SER A 35 8.53 -1.31 19.36
N ILE A 36 7.72 -1.79 20.31
CA ILE A 36 6.95 -3.04 20.16
C ILE A 36 5.98 -2.96 18.95
N PRO A 37 5.14 -1.93 18.80
CA PRO A 37 4.26 -1.82 17.63
C PRO A 37 5.04 -1.82 16.30
N LEU A 38 6.15 -1.07 16.22
CA LEU A 38 6.97 -1.04 15.01
C LEU A 38 7.55 -2.41 14.67
N LEU A 39 8.04 -3.14 15.67
CA LEU A 39 8.58 -4.49 15.48
C LEU A 39 7.48 -5.42 14.97
N LEU A 40 6.29 -5.40 15.58
CA LEU A 40 5.14 -6.22 15.16
C LEU A 40 4.67 -5.86 13.74
N ILE A 41 4.59 -4.57 13.41
CA ILE A 41 4.27 -4.08 12.06
C ILE A 41 5.30 -4.61 11.05
N SER A 42 6.59 -4.47 11.34
CA SER A 42 7.68 -4.89 10.45
C SER A 42 7.70 -6.39 10.24
N LEU A 43 7.54 -7.18 11.31
CA LEU A 43 7.45 -8.64 11.23
C LEU A 43 6.22 -9.09 10.47
N THR A 44 5.07 -8.44 10.66
CA THR A 44 3.84 -8.80 9.95
C THR A 44 3.94 -8.48 8.46
N ILE A 45 4.53 -7.34 8.09
CA ILE A 45 4.85 -7.03 6.69
C ILE A 45 5.78 -8.09 6.12
N PHE A 46 6.81 -8.49 6.86
CA PHE A 46 7.74 -9.53 6.44
C PHE A 46 7.03 -10.87 6.21
N PHE A 47 6.32 -11.40 7.21
CA PHE A 47 5.61 -12.68 7.12
C PHE A 47 4.34 -12.65 6.25
N SER A 48 3.92 -11.50 5.73
CA SER A 48 2.84 -11.42 4.75
C SER A 48 3.21 -11.99 3.38
N PHE A 49 4.52 -12.12 3.09
CA PHE A 49 5.07 -12.47 1.78
C PHE A 49 4.58 -11.58 0.63
N SER A 50 4.13 -10.34 0.94
CA SER A 50 3.79 -9.33 -0.06
C SER A 50 5.04 -8.60 -0.53
N ARG A 51 5.53 -8.99 -1.71
CA ARG A 51 6.70 -8.37 -2.38
C ARG A 51 6.52 -6.85 -2.55
N SER A 52 5.33 -6.41 -2.94
CA SER A 52 5.03 -4.98 -3.06
C SER A 52 5.14 -4.27 -1.72
N SER A 53 4.62 -4.85 -0.64
CA SER A 53 4.71 -4.24 0.69
C SER A 53 6.14 -4.19 1.22
N TRP A 54 6.99 -5.18 0.90
CA TRP A 54 8.41 -5.15 1.25
C TRP A 54 9.14 -3.99 0.54
N ILE A 55 9.00 -3.90 -0.78
CA ILE A 55 9.62 -2.86 -1.59
C ILE A 55 9.15 -1.47 -1.13
N LEU A 56 7.84 -1.30 -0.98
CA LEU A 56 7.26 -0.03 -0.54
C LEU A 56 7.68 0.35 0.88
N SER A 57 7.77 -0.61 1.80
CA SER A 57 8.25 -0.34 3.17
C SER A 57 9.72 0.10 3.18
N LEU A 58 10.58 -0.56 2.40
CA LEU A 58 11.99 -0.20 2.28
C LEU A 58 12.17 1.19 1.65
N MET A 59 11.45 1.47 0.56
CA MET A 59 11.45 2.78 -0.08
C MET A 59 10.93 3.86 0.89
N LEU A 60 9.82 3.61 1.58
CA LEU A 60 9.26 4.53 2.57
C LEU A 60 10.27 4.83 3.68
N MET A 61 10.91 3.80 4.24
CA MET A 61 11.95 3.98 5.25
C MET A 61 13.13 4.79 4.69
N PHE A 62 13.59 4.51 3.48
CA PHE A 62 14.65 5.28 2.83
C PHE A 62 14.28 6.77 2.72
N PHE A 63 13.09 7.11 2.20
CA PHE A 63 12.65 8.50 2.10
C PHE A 63 12.47 9.16 3.47
N TYR A 64 11.93 8.44 4.46
CA TYR A 64 11.78 8.95 5.82
C TYR A 64 13.15 9.36 6.38
N PHE A 65 14.13 8.46 6.37
CA PHE A 65 15.45 8.72 6.97
C PHE A 65 16.35 9.61 6.14
N TYR A 66 16.19 9.65 4.82
CA TYR A 66 16.93 10.60 3.97
C TYR A 66 16.60 12.05 4.33
N THR A 67 15.36 12.31 4.75
CA THR A 67 14.92 13.65 5.18
C THR A 67 15.11 13.93 6.67
N GLU A 68 15.40 12.91 7.46
CA GLU A 68 15.66 13.03 8.90
C GLU A 68 17.06 13.61 9.13
N LYS A 69 17.17 14.61 10.02
CA LYS A 69 18.46 15.25 10.34
C LYS A 69 19.05 14.79 11.67
N ASN A 70 18.28 14.05 12.47
CA ASN A 70 18.73 13.57 13.77
C ASN A 70 19.66 12.35 13.64
N GLU A 71 20.98 12.57 13.74
CA GLU A 71 22.00 11.52 13.59
C GLU A 71 21.85 10.36 14.58
N PHE A 72 21.42 10.62 15.82
CA PHE A 72 21.18 9.58 16.81
C PHE A 72 20.05 8.65 16.38
N PHE A 73 18.99 9.20 15.78
CA PHE A 73 17.89 8.42 15.24
C PHE A 73 18.37 7.59 14.04
N ILE A 74 19.09 8.21 13.09
CA ILE A 74 19.62 7.54 11.89
C ILE A 74 20.51 6.34 12.27
N ARG A 75 21.40 6.47 13.27
CA ARG A 75 22.29 5.37 13.69
C ARG A 75 21.51 4.16 14.23
N LYS A 76 20.49 4.38 15.06
CA LYS A 76 19.63 3.30 15.57
C LYS A 76 18.85 2.61 14.44
N TRP A 77 18.44 3.37 13.43
CA TRP A 77 17.74 2.84 12.27
C TRP A 77 18.61 2.00 11.35
N LYS A 78 19.87 2.39 11.13
CA LYS A 78 20.83 1.54 10.41
C LYS A 78 21.00 0.18 11.09
N LEU A 79 21.03 0.15 12.42
CA LEU A 79 21.10 -1.08 13.21
C LEU A 79 19.81 -1.94 13.10
N LEU A 80 18.63 -1.31 13.16
CA LEU A 80 17.36 -2.02 12.96
C LEU A 80 17.24 -2.59 11.55
N LEU A 81 17.61 -1.83 10.53
CA LEU A 81 17.63 -2.29 9.13
C LEU A 81 18.62 -3.44 8.94
N SER A 82 19.84 -3.35 9.50
CA SER A 82 20.79 -4.47 9.42
C SER A 82 20.25 -5.72 10.10
N LEU A 83 19.59 -5.58 11.26
CA LEU A 83 18.95 -6.70 11.93
C LEU A 83 17.81 -7.31 11.11
N ILE A 84 16.95 -6.49 10.51
CA ILE A 84 15.87 -6.98 9.63
C ILE A 84 16.45 -7.72 8.42
N ILE A 85 17.51 -7.19 7.80
CA ILE A 85 18.20 -7.85 6.67
C ILE A 85 18.81 -9.18 7.11
N ILE A 86 19.48 -9.23 8.26
CA ILE A 86 20.08 -10.45 8.80
C ILE A 86 19.01 -11.49 9.13
N ILE A 87 17.92 -11.09 9.81
CA ILE A 87 16.80 -11.98 10.14
C ILE A 87 16.14 -12.51 8.87
N THR A 88 15.94 -11.64 7.88
CA THR A 88 15.43 -12.01 6.57
C THR A 88 16.34 -13.06 5.93
N PHE A 89 17.63 -12.78 5.82
CA PHE A 89 18.62 -13.68 5.22
C PHE A 89 18.69 -15.02 5.96
N PHE A 90 18.67 -15.01 7.30
CA PHE A 90 18.66 -16.21 8.13
C PHE A 90 17.40 -17.06 7.90
N PHE A 91 16.20 -16.45 7.85
CA PHE A 91 14.94 -17.15 7.57
C PHE A 91 14.89 -17.74 6.16
N LEU A 92 15.45 -17.02 5.18
CA LEU A 92 15.58 -17.49 3.81
C LEU A 92 16.48 -18.74 3.73
N PHE A 93 17.51 -18.81 4.56
CA PHE A 93 18.50 -19.91 4.53
C PHE A 93 18.07 -21.16 5.32
N THR A 94 17.30 -21.00 6.40
CA THR A 94 17.12 -22.07 7.41
C THR A 94 15.77 -22.80 7.40
N HIS A 95 14.66 -22.16 7.03
CA HIS A 95 13.32 -22.75 7.26
C HIS A 95 12.35 -22.70 6.08
N SER A 96 12.67 -21.96 5.01
CA SER A 96 11.68 -21.61 3.98
C SER A 96 11.95 -22.16 2.59
N LYS A 97 12.94 -23.07 2.40
CA LYS A 97 13.36 -23.50 1.04
C LYS A 97 12.20 -23.93 0.12
N PRO A 98 11.24 -24.78 0.51
CA PRO A 98 10.16 -25.19 -0.39
C PRO A 98 9.16 -24.06 -0.68
N LEU A 99 8.67 -23.34 0.32
CA LEU A 99 7.74 -22.21 0.14
C LEU A 99 8.37 -21.02 -0.59
N PHE A 100 9.68 -20.81 -0.40
CA PHE A 100 10.45 -19.80 -1.08
C PHE A 100 10.70 -20.20 -2.53
N ILE A 101 11.08 -21.45 -2.83
CA ILE A 101 11.21 -21.93 -4.21
C ILE A 101 9.86 -21.92 -4.94
N GLU A 102 8.76 -22.24 -4.25
CA GLU A 102 7.41 -22.20 -4.82
C GLU A 102 6.94 -20.76 -5.14
N ARG A 103 7.32 -19.77 -4.32
CA ARG A 103 6.93 -18.35 -4.50
C ARG A 103 7.94 -17.50 -5.28
N PHE A 104 9.21 -17.92 -5.35
CA PHE A 104 10.33 -17.18 -5.94
C PHE A 104 11.06 -17.97 -7.04
N GLY A 105 10.67 -19.22 -7.31
CA GLY A 105 11.22 -20.00 -8.41
C GLY A 105 10.88 -19.38 -9.76
N PHE A 106 11.81 -19.47 -10.71
CA PHE A 106 11.69 -18.87 -12.04
C PHE A 106 10.40 -19.31 -12.79
N GLN A 107 9.96 -20.54 -12.55
CA GLN A 107 8.71 -21.09 -13.09
C GLN A 107 7.45 -20.43 -12.50
N SER A 108 7.46 -20.09 -11.20
CA SER A 108 6.38 -19.36 -10.52
C SER A 108 6.31 -17.90 -10.97
N LEU A 109 7.47 -17.28 -11.25
CA LEU A 109 7.57 -15.95 -11.84
C LEU A 109 6.95 -15.95 -13.24
N LYS A 110 7.32 -16.92 -14.08
CA LYS A 110 6.79 -17.04 -15.44
C LYS A 110 5.29 -17.34 -15.44
N SER A 111 4.78 -18.23 -14.57
CA SER A 111 3.34 -18.48 -14.46
C SER A 111 2.56 -17.29 -13.89
N SER A 112 3.14 -16.54 -12.94
CA SER A 112 2.55 -15.31 -12.40
C SER A 112 2.51 -14.13 -13.38
N ILE A 113 3.31 -14.16 -14.44
CA ILE A 113 3.38 -13.11 -15.46
C ILE A 113 2.64 -13.52 -16.75
N VAL A 114 2.70 -14.80 -17.14
CA VAL A 114 2.24 -15.30 -18.45
C VAL A 114 0.88 -16.00 -18.39
N HIS A 115 0.46 -16.55 -17.24
CA HIS A 115 -0.80 -17.30 -17.09
C HIS A 115 -1.70 -16.81 -15.94
N SER A 116 -1.39 -15.66 -15.34
CA SER A 116 -2.05 -15.24 -14.11
C SER A 116 -3.26 -14.37 -14.39
N HIS A 117 -4.31 -14.62 -13.61
CA HIS A 117 -5.45 -13.75 -13.32
C HIS A 117 -5.37 -12.28 -13.78
N ARG A 118 -4.25 -11.59 -13.56
CA ARG A 118 -4.06 -10.18 -13.96
C ARG A 118 -4.14 -9.92 -15.45
N SER A 119 -3.59 -10.79 -16.29
CA SER A 119 -3.63 -10.62 -17.75
C SER A 119 -5.08 -10.66 -18.26
N ALA A 120 -5.86 -11.64 -17.80
CA ALA A 120 -7.28 -11.78 -18.13
C ALA A 120 -8.11 -10.61 -17.57
N SER A 121 -7.89 -10.22 -16.32
CA SER A 121 -8.58 -9.08 -15.71
C SER A 121 -8.25 -7.75 -16.40
N TYR A 122 -7.03 -7.56 -16.90
CA TYR A 122 -6.64 -6.35 -17.63
C TYR A 122 -7.28 -6.30 -19.02
N ASN A 123 -7.37 -7.43 -19.72
CA ASN A 123 -8.09 -7.49 -21.01
C ASN A 123 -9.58 -7.17 -20.84
N THR A 124 -10.19 -7.69 -19.76
CA THR A 124 -11.57 -7.37 -19.39
C THR A 124 -11.74 -5.90 -19.04
N THR A 125 -10.83 -5.34 -18.24
CA THR A 125 -10.77 -3.90 -17.92
C THR A 125 -10.73 -3.06 -19.20
N TRP A 126 -9.89 -3.43 -20.16
CA TRP A 126 -9.76 -2.71 -21.43
C TRP A 126 -11.05 -2.76 -22.27
N THR A 127 -11.72 -3.91 -22.29
CA THR A 127 -13.01 -4.08 -22.98
C THR A 127 -14.10 -3.21 -22.36
N VAL A 128 -14.20 -3.20 -21.02
CA VAL A 128 -15.16 -2.36 -20.29
C VAL A 128 -14.88 -0.88 -20.52
N LEU A 129 -13.61 -0.47 -20.42
CA LEU A 129 -13.20 0.92 -20.61
C LEU A 129 -13.52 1.45 -22.02
N LYS A 130 -13.34 0.62 -23.06
CA LYS A 130 -13.72 0.97 -24.44
C LYS A 130 -15.22 1.20 -24.58
N LYS A 131 -16.04 0.44 -23.86
CA LYS A 131 -17.51 0.52 -23.95
C LYS A 131 -18.10 1.63 -23.08
N TYR A 132 -17.49 1.93 -21.93
CA TYR A 132 -17.98 2.91 -20.96
C TYR A 132 -16.87 3.91 -20.52
N PRO A 133 -16.27 4.68 -21.44
CA PRO A 133 -15.03 5.41 -21.17
C PRO A 133 -15.17 6.57 -20.18
N PHE A 134 -16.29 7.31 -20.20
CA PHE A 134 -16.40 8.57 -19.47
C PHE A 134 -16.90 8.42 -18.03
N PHE A 135 -17.97 7.64 -17.85
CA PHE A 135 -18.67 7.47 -16.58
C PHE A 135 -18.56 6.06 -15.99
N GLY A 136 -18.01 5.10 -16.74
CA GLY A 136 -17.89 3.72 -16.30
C GLY A 136 -19.23 2.99 -16.16
N VAL A 137 -19.20 1.85 -15.48
CA VAL A 137 -20.35 0.95 -15.26
C VAL A 137 -21.05 1.17 -13.91
N GLY A 138 -20.61 2.15 -13.13
CA GLY A 138 -21.06 2.42 -11.76
C GLY A 138 -20.11 1.87 -10.70
N LEU A 139 -19.96 2.61 -9.58
CA LEU A 139 -19.12 2.22 -8.45
C LEU A 139 -19.59 0.89 -7.84
N GLY A 140 -18.65 -0.03 -7.64
CA GLY A 140 -18.91 -1.39 -7.15
C GLY A 140 -19.31 -2.40 -8.22
N ASN A 141 -19.58 -1.99 -9.46
CA ASN A 141 -20.08 -2.88 -10.52
C ASN A 141 -18.99 -3.58 -11.34
N TYR A 142 -17.69 -3.40 -11.03
CA TYR A 142 -16.63 -4.12 -11.75
C TYR A 142 -16.81 -5.64 -11.77
N PRO A 143 -17.15 -6.34 -10.65
CA PRO A 143 -17.31 -7.79 -10.68
C PRO A 143 -18.43 -8.26 -11.62
N ILE A 144 -19.50 -7.48 -11.72
CA ILE A 144 -20.63 -7.74 -12.64
C ILE A 144 -20.17 -7.53 -14.08
N ALA A 145 -19.53 -6.39 -14.37
CA ALA A 145 -18.99 -6.12 -15.70
C ALA A 145 -17.93 -7.16 -16.10
N HIS A 146 -17.13 -7.63 -15.15
CA HIS A 146 -16.18 -8.71 -15.39
C HIS A 146 -16.91 -9.95 -15.88
N ASP A 147 -17.99 -10.40 -15.24
CA ASP A 147 -18.73 -11.58 -15.68
C ASP A 147 -19.32 -11.45 -17.09
N PHE A 148 -19.79 -10.26 -17.47
CA PHE A 148 -20.36 -10.02 -18.80
C PHE A 148 -19.33 -9.86 -19.91
N TYR A 149 -18.15 -9.33 -19.61
CA TYR A 149 -17.13 -8.95 -20.60
C TYR A 149 -15.85 -9.77 -20.52
N ARG A 150 -15.80 -10.80 -19.67
CA ARG A 150 -14.62 -11.65 -19.53
C ARG A 150 -14.35 -12.44 -20.82
N ALA A 151 -13.07 -12.61 -21.14
CA ALA A 151 -12.66 -13.52 -22.22
C ALA A 151 -12.99 -14.97 -21.85
N GLU A 152 -13.26 -15.83 -22.84
CA GLU A 152 -13.61 -17.25 -22.64
C GLU A 152 -12.56 -18.02 -21.81
N ASP A 153 -11.29 -17.63 -21.89
CA ASP A 153 -10.16 -18.23 -21.15
C ASP A 153 -9.95 -17.66 -19.73
N SER A 154 -10.84 -16.80 -19.23
CA SER A 154 -10.73 -16.19 -17.90
C SER A 154 -11.19 -17.12 -16.78
N THR A 155 -10.42 -17.18 -15.70
CA THR A 155 -10.82 -17.93 -14.50
C THR A 155 -11.94 -17.22 -13.75
N GLU A 156 -12.96 -17.97 -13.32
CA GLU A 156 -14.19 -17.45 -12.72
C GLU A 156 -14.00 -16.88 -11.30
N TYR A 157 -12.88 -17.22 -10.64
CA TYR A 157 -12.75 -17.13 -9.19
C TYR A 157 -12.27 -15.79 -8.64
N LEU A 158 -11.59 -14.96 -9.43
CA LEU A 158 -11.08 -13.67 -8.98
C LEU A 158 -11.56 -12.59 -9.95
N LYS A 159 -12.41 -11.69 -9.46
CA LYS A 159 -13.11 -10.66 -10.24
C LYS A 159 -12.59 -9.27 -9.90
N THR A 160 -11.28 -9.11 -9.88
CA THR A 160 -10.62 -7.82 -9.60
C THR A 160 -9.38 -7.67 -10.47
N PRO A 161 -9.03 -6.46 -10.93
CA PRO A 161 -7.79 -6.25 -11.66
C PRO A 161 -6.57 -6.23 -10.72
N ASP A 162 -6.71 -6.29 -9.39
CA ASP A 162 -5.61 -6.04 -8.44
C ASP A 162 -4.93 -4.67 -8.69
N ASN A 163 -5.69 -3.69 -9.17
CA ASN A 163 -5.24 -2.32 -9.37
C ASN A 163 -6.45 -1.40 -9.25
N VAL A 164 -6.47 -0.57 -8.21
CA VAL A 164 -7.61 0.30 -7.92
C VAL A 164 -7.86 1.33 -9.01
N PHE A 165 -6.81 1.83 -9.68
CA PHE A 165 -6.97 2.83 -10.74
C PHE A 165 -7.60 2.23 -11.99
N LEU A 166 -7.21 1.02 -12.38
CA LEU A 166 -7.87 0.27 -13.46
C LEU A 166 -9.32 -0.02 -13.12
N ARG A 167 -9.58 -0.41 -11.86
CA ARG A 167 -10.95 -0.64 -11.39
C ARG A 167 -11.79 0.64 -11.42
N PHE A 168 -11.24 1.78 -11.00
CA PHE A 168 -11.91 3.09 -11.09
C PHE A 168 -12.17 3.49 -12.54
N LEU A 169 -11.24 3.26 -13.46
CA LEU A 169 -11.46 3.54 -14.87
C LEU A 169 -12.67 2.77 -15.42
N CYS A 170 -12.89 1.53 -14.97
CA CYS A 170 -14.08 0.77 -15.33
C CYS A 170 -15.34 1.24 -14.61
N GLU A 171 -15.27 1.50 -13.30
CA GLU A 171 -16.44 1.76 -12.47
C GLU A 171 -16.95 3.19 -12.54
N ILE A 172 -16.06 4.19 -12.52
CA ILE A 172 -16.40 5.62 -12.50
C ILE A 172 -15.90 6.37 -13.74
N GLY A 173 -15.30 5.65 -14.69
CA GLY A 173 -14.81 6.18 -15.96
C GLY A 173 -13.61 7.11 -15.81
N LEU A 174 -13.20 7.69 -16.94
CA LEU A 174 -12.09 8.64 -17.00
C LEU A 174 -12.38 9.90 -16.17
N ILE A 175 -13.62 10.39 -16.18
CA ILE A 175 -13.99 11.63 -15.48
C ILE A 175 -13.88 11.40 -13.97
N GLY A 176 -14.52 10.36 -13.44
CA GLY A 176 -14.48 10.06 -12.01
C GLY A 176 -13.07 9.74 -11.52
N THR A 177 -12.32 8.96 -12.32
CA THR A 177 -10.93 8.62 -11.97
C THR A 177 -10.02 9.85 -11.97
N ALA A 178 -10.16 10.74 -12.97
CA ALA A 178 -9.40 11.99 -13.01
C ALA A 178 -9.73 12.89 -11.82
N MET A 179 -11.00 13.04 -11.47
CA MET A 179 -11.42 13.81 -10.29
C MET A 179 -10.84 13.25 -9.00
N PHE A 180 -10.86 11.92 -8.83
CA PHE A 180 -10.25 11.27 -7.68
C PHE A 180 -8.74 11.52 -7.61
N ILE A 181 -8.01 11.34 -8.72
CA ILE A 181 -6.56 11.56 -8.78
C ILE A 181 -6.23 13.02 -8.47
N MET A 182 -6.94 13.99 -9.07
CA MET A 182 -6.74 15.41 -8.78
C MET A 182 -6.97 15.74 -7.31
N PHE A 183 -8.01 15.17 -6.70
CA PHE A 183 -8.29 15.35 -5.28
C PHE A 183 -7.18 14.80 -4.38
N ILE A 184 -6.67 13.60 -4.68
CA ILE A 184 -5.55 13.00 -3.93
C ILE A 184 -4.27 13.81 -4.10
N ILE A 185 -3.93 14.21 -5.34
CA ILE A 185 -2.73 15.02 -5.62
C ILE A 185 -2.80 16.36 -4.89
N TYR A 186 -3.96 17.02 -4.90
CA TYR A 186 -4.17 18.28 -4.20
C TYR A 186 -3.83 18.14 -2.71
N TRP A 187 -4.37 17.14 -2.03
CA TRP A 187 -4.11 16.95 -0.61
C TRP A 187 -2.67 16.54 -0.32
N LEU A 188 -2.09 15.63 -1.11
CA LEU A 188 -0.68 15.27 -0.96
C LEU A 188 0.24 16.48 -1.14
N HIS A 189 -0.05 17.38 -2.09
CA HIS A 189 0.67 18.63 -2.28
C HIS A 189 0.54 19.57 -1.07
N VAL A 190 -0.66 19.70 -0.51
CA VAL A 190 -0.89 20.51 0.70
C VAL A 190 -0.09 19.95 1.88
N LEU A 191 -0.09 18.63 2.09
CA LEU A 191 0.70 18.00 3.15
C LEU A 191 2.21 18.16 2.92
N TRP A 192 2.67 18.03 1.67
CA TRP A 192 4.08 18.23 1.30
C TRP A 192 4.58 19.64 1.61
N LYS A 193 3.74 20.68 1.40
CA LYS A 193 4.08 22.05 1.79
C LYS A 193 4.35 22.20 3.29
N HIS A 194 3.74 21.34 4.13
CA HIS A 194 3.88 21.35 5.58
C HIS A 194 4.78 20.23 6.11
N ARG A 195 5.60 19.61 5.25
CA ARG A 195 6.51 18.50 5.60
C ARG A 195 7.54 18.83 6.68
N MET A 196 7.77 20.11 6.99
CA MET A 196 8.64 20.50 8.10
C MET A 196 8.07 20.06 9.45
N ASN A 197 6.74 19.92 9.56
CA ASN A 197 6.12 19.25 10.68
C ASN A 197 6.28 17.73 10.50
N SER A 198 7.14 17.13 11.30
CA SER A 198 7.46 15.70 11.19
C SER A 198 6.27 14.75 11.36
N TYR A 199 5.22 15.13 12.09
CA TYR A 199 4.00 14.33 12.19
C TYR A 199 3.21 14.34 10.88
N ILE A 200 3.05 15.54 10.28
CA ILE A 200 2.43 15.70 8.97
C ILE A 200 3.22 14.98 7.89
N PHE A 201 4.55 15.02 7.96
CA PHE A 201 5.41 14.31 7.03
C PHE A 201 5.26 12.79 7.13
N ALA A 202 5.15 12.24 8.34
CA ALA A 202 4.86 10.82 8.53
C ALA A 202 3.52 10.41 7.90
N ILE A 203 2.46 11.20 8.12
CA ILE A 203 1.17 10.94 7.47
C ILE A 203 1.27 11.06 5.94
N PHE A 204 1.93 12.10 5.43
CA PHE A 204 2.16 12.29 3.99
C PHE A 204 2.84 11.07 3.35
N LEU A 205 3.89 10.54 3.97
CA LEU A 205 4.57 9.34 3.48
C LEU A 205 3.63 8.14 3.50
N GLY A 206 2.86 7.94 4.58
CA GLY A 206 1.91 6.83 4.70
C GLY A 206 0.87 6.85 3.59
N LEU A 207 0.23 8.01 3.37
CA LEU A 207 -0.76 8.20 2.33
C LEU A 207 -0.17 8.01 0.93
N SER A 208 1.02 8.57 0.67
CA SER A 208 1.69 8.48 -0.64
C SER A 208 2.08 7.04 -0.99
N PHE A 209 2.72 6.32 -0.06
CA PHE A 209 3.12 4.93 -0.28
C PHE A 209 1.93 3.97 -0.32
N PHE A 210 0.85 4.29 0.41
CA PHE A 210 -0.41 3.57 0.25
C PHE A 210 -1.01 3.78 -1.15
N MET A 211 -0.97 4.99 -1.72
CA MET A 211 -1.38 5.24 -3.12
C MET A 211 -0.53 4.46 -4.12
N LEU A 212 0.79 4.38 -3.90
CA LEU A 212 1.67 3.56 -4.75
C LEU A 212 1.31 2.07 -4.68
N ASN A 213 0.89 1.57 -3.51
CA ASN A 213 0.44 0.19 -3.36
C ASN A 213 -0.81 -0.12 -4.22
N GLN A 214 -1.67 0.88 -4.46
CA GLN A 214 -2.89 0.72 -5.28
C GLN A 214 -2.63 0.41 -6.75
N LEU A 215 -1.39 0.58 -7.23
CA LEU A 215 -0.98 0.19 -8.58
C LEU A 215 -0.94 -1.34 -8.76
N VAL A 216 -0.83 -2.08 -7.65
CA VAL A 216 -0.64 -3.54 -7.65
C VAL A 216 -1.55 -4.28 -6.67
N ALA A 217 -2.47 -3.54 -6.02
CA ALA A 217 -3.49 -4.04 -5.14
C ALA A 217 -4.74 -3.14 -5.21
N ASP A 218 -5.88 -3.65 -4.75
CA ASP A 218 -7.16 -2.95 -4.71
C ASP A 218 -7.63 -2.63 -3.28
N LEU A 219 -6.69 -2.18 -2.44
CA LEU A 219 -6.88 -2.03 -0.99
C LEU A 219 -7.95 -0.99 -0.61
N PHE A 220 -8.30 -0.06 -1.51
CA PHE A 220 -9.38 0.92 -1.27
C PHE A 220 -10.78 0.29 -1.18
N TYR A 221 -10.97 -0.94 -1.66
CA TYR A 221 -12.24 -1.67 -1.52
C TYR A 221 -12.32 -2.44 -0.21
N TRP A 222 -11.26 -2.41 0.60
CA TRP A 222 -11.23 -3.02 1.92
C TRP A 222 -11.47 -1.95 2.96
N LEU A 223 -12.45 -2.20 3.84
CA LEU A 223 -12.95 -1.22 4.79
C LEU A 223 -11.84 -0.66 5.70
N ALA A 224 -10.99 -1.51 6.26
CA ALA A 224 -9.96 -1.08 7.21
C ALA A 224 -8.88 -0.17 6.59
N PRO A 225 -8.23 -0.54 5.46
CA PRO A 225 -7.34 0.37 4.75
C PRO A 225 -8.02 1.67 4.31
N GLN A 226 -9.23 1.59 3.73
CA GLN A 226 -9.97 2.74 3.23
C GLN A 226 -10.32 3.72 4.36
N PHE A 227 -10.89 3.23 5.46
CA PHE A 227 -11.25 4.04 6.62
C PHE A 227 -10.02 4.71 7.22
N THR A 228 -8.93 3.97 7.36
CA THR A 228 -7.69 4.48 7.95
C THR A 228 -7.06 5.55 7.06
N PHE A 229 -7.09 5.37 5.74
CA PHE A 229 -6.63 6.38 4.79
C PHE A 229 -7.38 7.71 5.00
N TRP A 230 -8.72 7.65 5.03
CA TRP A 230 -9.54 8.85 5.21
C TRP A 230 -9.38 9.48 6.59
N MET A 231 -9.28 8.66 7.64
CA MET A 231 -9.03 9.13 9.00
C MET A 231 -7.69 9.88 9.09
N LEU A 232 -6.60 9.30 8.57
CA LEU A 232 -5.28 9.92 8.60
C LEU A 232 -5.23 11.22 7.79
N LEU A 233 -5.87 11.25 6.61
CA LEU A 233 -6.00 12.48 5.84
C LEU A 233 -6.77 13.55 6.63
N GLY A 234 -7.90 13.19 7.24
CA GLY A 234 -8.70 14.10 8.07
C GLY A 234 -7.93 14.66 9.26
N ILE A 235 -7.20 13.80 10.00
CA ILE A 235 -6.34 14.21 11.12
C ILE A 235 -5.27 15.19 10.63
N ALA A 236 -4.59 14.90 9.51
CA ALA A 236 -3.56 15.78 8.99
C ALA A 236 -4.13 17.16 8.63
N VAL A 237 -5.25 17.20 7.91
CA VAL A 237 -5.93 18.45 7.52
C VAL A 237 -6.41 19.24 8.74
N GLY A 238 -6.95 18.58 9.77
CA GLY A 238 -7.34 19.22 11.02
C GLY A 238 -6.16 19.89 11.74
N ASN A 239 -5.01 19.22 11.78
CA ASN A 239 -3.77 19.76 12.38
C ASN A 239 -3.23 20.98 11.60
N LEU A 240 -3.43 21.04 10.28
CA LEU A 240 -3.02 22.20 9.49
C LEU A 240 -3.82 23.46 9.80
N LYS A 241 -5.11 23.34 10.17
CA LYS A 241 -5.95 24.49 10.53
C LYS A 241 -5.55 25.08 11.88
N ASN A 242 -5.32 24.23 12.88
CA ASN A 242 -4.98 24.68 14.24
C ASN A 242 -3.64 25.43 14.31
N ASN A 243 -2.69 25.12 13.41
CA ASN A 243 -1.40 25.81 13.35
C ASN A 243 -1.47 27.21 12.69
N LYS A 244 -2.59 27.58 12.05
CA LYS A 244 -2.79 28.92 11.47
C LYS A 244 -3.46 29.90 12.44
N THR A 245 -3.97 29.43 13.57
CA THR A 245 -4.68 30.24 14.59
C THR A 245 -3.77 30.80 15.69
N ILE A 246 -2.44 30.78 15.51
CA ILE A 246 -1.45 31.31 16.49
C ILE A 246 -0.51 32.33 15.82
N ILE A 247 -1.04 33.15 14.91
CA ILE A 247 -0.33 34.35 14.41
C ILE A 247 -1.21 35.56 14.72
#